data_AF-A0A7S2JZI4-F1
#
_entry.id   AF-A0A7S2JZI4-F1
#
_cell.length_a   1.000
_cell.length_b   1.000
_cell.length_c   1.000
_cell.angle_alpha   90.00
_cell.angle_beta   90.00
_cell.angle_gamma   90.00
#
_symmetry.space_group_name_H-M   'P 1'
#
loop_
_entity.id
_entity.type
_entity.pdbx_description
1 polymer ?
#
loop_
_entity_poly.entity_id
_entity_poly.type
_entity_poly.pdbx_seq_one_letter_code
_entity_poly.pdbx_strand_id
1 'polypeptide(L)'
;IAEAEASQIPQKVLIYDDRCVDAVYHKLKHLDIRDCEASRPEDKQEILGKIGNIDVFCENMRELIMGESGLLSRFADREDAVKNAARIARRSAEERAAEDAAAQAAGHAEEHAAGPEAV
;
A
#
# COMPACT_ATOMS: atom_id res chain seq x y z
N ILE A 1 17.14 12.93 -10.96
CA ILE A 1 16.16 13.09 -9.86
C ILE A 1 16.81 13.79 -8.66
N ALA A 2 17.72 13.13 -7.92
CA ALA A 2 18.42 13.76 -6.79
C ALA A 2 19.20 15.04 -7.18
N GLU A 3 19.91 15.02 -8.31
CA GLU A 3 20.64 16.20 -8.81
C GLU A 3 19.72 17.35 -9.24
N ALA A 4 18.58 17.02 -9.85
CA ALA A 4 17.59 18.01 -10.26
C ALA A 4 16.98 18.71 -9.05
N GLU A 5 16.73 17.98 -7.96
CA GLU A 5 16.30 18.56 -6.68
C GLU A 5 17.37 19.51 -6.10
N ALA A 6 18.62 19.05 -6.02
CA ALA A 6 19.74 19.86 -5.54
C ALA A 6 19.95 21.14 -6.39
N SER A 7 19.58 21.07 -7.67
CA SER A 7 19.66 22.18 -8.62
C SER A 7 18.37 23.01 -8.71
N GLN A 8 17.34 22.70 -7.91
CA GLN A 8 16.03 23.34 -7.92
C GLN A 8 15.35 23.33 -9.30
N ILE A 9 15.63 22.32 -10.12
CA ILE A 9 15.04 22.14 -11.44
C ILE A 9 13.67 21.47 -11.25
N PRO A 10 12.56 22.10 -11.71
CA PRO A 10 11.24 21.50 -11.60
C PRO A 10 11.17 20.15 -12.34
N GLN A 11 10.75 19.11 -11.61
CA GLN A 11 10.63 17.75 -12.14
C GLN A 11 9.16 17.41 -12.40
N LYS A 12 8.88 16.80 -13.56
CA LYS A 12 7.55 16.27 -13.89
C LYS A 12 7.68 14.83 -14.40
N VAL A 13 6.89 13.93 -13.82
CA VAL A 13 6.83 12.53 -14.24
C VAL A 13 5.50 12.28 -14.94
N LEU A 14 5.56 11.71 -16.15
CA LEU A 14 4.38 11.24 -16.87
C LEU A 14 4.26 9.73 -16.70
N ILE A 15 3.12 9.29 -16.19
CA ILE A 15 2.81 7.87 -15.98
C ILE A 15 1.68 7.50 -16.91
N TYR A 16 1.95 6.57 -17.82
CA TYR A 16 1.00 6.11 -18.84
C TYR A 16 -0.02 5.11 -18.30
N ASP A 17 0.36 4.34 -17.29
CA ASP A 17 -0.51 3.35 -16.63
C ASP A 17 -0.29 3.42 -15.11
N ASP A 18 -1.31 3.90 -14.41
CA ASP A 18 -1.28 4.03 -12.96
C ASP A 18 -1.13 2.67 -12.26
N ARG A 19 -1.58 1.56 -12.88
CA ARG A 19 -1.48 0.21 -12.31
C ARG A 19 -0.02 -0.24 -12.14
N CYS A 20 0.88 0.28 -12.98
CA CYS A 20 2.30 0.01 -12.87
C CYS A 20 2.85 0.55 -11.55
N VAL A 21 2.38 1.72 -11.11
CA VAL A 21 2.78 2.32 -9.83
C VAL A 21 2.22 1.50 -8.69
N ASP A 22 0.93 1.16 -8.72
CA ASP A 22 0.29 0.35 -7.66
C ASP A 22 1.01 -0.99 -7.46
N ALA A 23 1.39 -1.67 -8.55
CA ALA A 23 2.10 -2.95 -8.52
C ALA A 23 3.49 -2.88 -7.87
N VAL A 24 4.15 -1.72 -7.91
CA VAL A 24 5.50 -1.52 -7.36
C VAL A 24 5.52 -0.55 -6.18
N TYR A 25 4.36 -0.04 -5.75
CA TYR A 25 4.22 0.99 -4.74
C TYR A 25 4.90 0.58 -3.42
N HIS A 26 4.69 -0.66 -2.99
CA HIS A 26 5.37 -1.26 -1.85
C HIS A 26 6.90 -1.19 -1.98
N LYS A 27 7.44 -1.53 -3.16
CA LYS A 27 8.89 -1.49 -3.41
C LYS A 27 9.42 -0.07 -3.36
N LEU A 28 8.68 0.90 -3.91
CA LEU A 28 9.05 2.32 -3.88
C LEU A 28 9.02 2.90 -2.46
N LYS A 29 8.06 2.50 -1.63
CA LYS A 29 7.96 2.91 -0.22
C LYS A 29 9.14 2.42 0.63
N HIS A 30 9.73 1.29 0.23
CA HIS A 30 10.89 0.68 0.87
C HIS A 30 12.14 0.76 -0.01
N LEU A 31 12.23 1.76 -0.88
CA LEU A 31 13.35 1.89 -1.80
C LEU A 31 14.66 2.02 -1.03
N ASP A 32 15.59 1.12 -1.34
CA ASP A 32 16.95 1.12 -0.83
C ASP A 32 17.93 1.09 -2.01
N ILE A 33 18.87 2.03 -2.03
CA ILE A 33 19.86 2.10 -3.11
C ILE A 33 20.85 0.93 -3.10
N ARG A 34 20.97 0.22 -1.97
CA ARG A 34 21.75 -1.02 -1.87
C ARG A 34 21.15 -2.14 -2.71
N ASP A 35 19.85 -2.13 -2.93
CA ASP A 35 19.13 -3.13 -3.74
C ASP A 35 19.03 -2.74 -5.22
N CYS A 36 19.48 -1.52 -5.57
CA CYS A 36 19.48 -1.04 -6.94
C CYS A 36 20.60 -1.66 -7.78
N GLU A 37 20.37 -1.71 -9.09
CA GLU A 37 21.33 -2.18 -10.08
C GLU A 37 21.96 -0.99 -10.81
N ALA A 38 23.27 -1.07 -11.06
CA ALA A 38 23.97 -0.18 -11.97
C ALA A 38 24.33 -0.98 -13.23
N SER A 39 24.44 -0.30 -14.37
CA SER A 39 24.82 -0.95 -15.64
C SER A 39 26.15 -1.70 -15.55
N ARG A 40 27.05 -1.23 -14.67
CA ARG A 40 28.29 -1.91 -14.32
C ARG A 40 28.37 -2.11 -12.81
N PRO A 41 28.69 -3.32 -12.32
CA PRO A 41 28.81 -3.58 -10.88
C PRO A 41 29.85 -2.70 -10.17
N GLU A 42 30.95 -2.35 -10.85
CA GLU A 42 31.97 -1.43 -10.34
C GLU A 42 31.40 -0.03 -10.07
N ASP A 43 30.51 0.47 -10.94
CA ASP A 43 29.88 1.78 -10.77
C ASP A 43 29.00 1.79 -9.52
N LYS A 44 28.32 0.67 -9.20
CA LYS A 44 27.52 0.56 -7.98
C LYS A 44 28.38 0.74 -6.73
N GLN A 45 29.54 0.09 -6.68
CA GLN A 45 30.44 0.21 -5.53
C GLN A 45 31.00 1.63 -5.42
N GLU A 46 31.38 2.24 -6.54
CA GLU A 46 31.86 3.62 -6.56
C GLU A 46 30.78 4.62 -6.12
N ILE A 47 29.55 4.48 -6.60
CA ILE A 47 28.41 5.32 -6.22
C ILE A 47 28.12 5.16 -4.73
N LEU A 48 28.03 3.93 -4.22
CA LEU A 48 27.78 3.67 -2.79
C LEU A 48 28.90 4.25 -1.92
N GLY A 49 30.16 4.18 -2.36
CA GLY A 49 31.30 4.75 -1.64
C GLY A 49 31.33 6.28 -1.60
N LYS A 50 30.64 6.96 -2.52
CA LYS A 50 30.49 8.42 -2.55
C LYS A 50 29.37 8.93 -1.65
N ILE A 51 28.46 8.05 -1.23
CA ILE A 51 27.34 8.41 -0.35
C ILE A 51 27.82 8.31 1.10
N GLY A 52 27.89 9.46 1.80
CA GLY A 52 28.38 9.50 3.18
C GLY A 52 27.49 8.73 4.17
N ASN A 53 26.17 8.97 4.13
CA ASN A 53 25.20 8.23 4.93
C ASN A 53 24.11 7.67 4.00
N ILE A 54 24.15 6.37 3.77
CA ILE A 54 23.26 5.67 2.86
C ILE A 54 21.81 5.69 3.37
N ASP A 55 21.59 5.53 4.67
CA ASP A 55 20.23 5.48 5.22
C ASP A 55 19.53 6.83 5.08
N VAL A 56 20.24 7.94 5.39
CA VAL A 56 19.73 9.31 5.16
C VAL A 56 19.50 9.57 3.67
N PHE A 57 20.38 9.07 2.79
CA PHE A 57 20.19 9.19 1.35
C PHE A 57 18.92 8.46 0.88
N CYS A 58 18.69 7.24 1.37
CA CYS A 58 17.49 6.46 1.07
C CYS A 58 16.22 7.12 1.63
N GLU A 59 16.28 7.73 2.82
CA GLU A 59 15.18 8.56 3.35
C GLU A 59 14.87 9.74 2.43
N ASN A 60 15.87 10.53 2.05
CA ASN A 60 15.68 11.68 1.18
C ASN A 60 15.15 11.28 -0.20
N MET A 61 15.64 10.17 -0.76
CA MET A 61 15.14 9.63 -2.03
C MET A 61 13.68 9.19 -1.93
N ARG A 62 13.30 8.53 -0.84
CA ARG A 62 11.90 8.12 -0.60
C ARG A 62 11.01 9.34 -0.43
N GLU A 63 11.44 10.36 0.31
CA GLU A 63 10.68 11.61 0.47
C GLU A 63 10.47 12.30 -0.88
N LEU A 64 11.50 12.38 -1.71
CA LEU A 64 11.40 13.01 -3.01
C LEU A 64 10.45 12.28 -3.98
N ILE A 65 10.34 10.95 -3.87
CA ILE A 65 9.50 10.14 -4.75
C ILE A 65 8.09 10.04 -4.19
N MET A 66 7.94 9.71 -2.90
CA MET A 66 6.71 9.25 -2.25
C MET A 66 6.19 10.21 -1.17
N GLY A 67 6.95 11.25 -0.82
CA GLY A 67 6.54 12.24 0.18
C GLY A 67 5.34 13.06 -0.27
N GLU A 68 4.82 13.90 0.62
CA GLU A 68 3.59 14.68 0.40
C GLU A 68 3.71 15.61 -0.83
N SER A 69 4.92 16.15 -1.07
CA SER A 69 5.26 16.94 -2.25
C SER A 69 6.13 16.18 -3.26
N GLY A 70 6.24 14.86 -3.13
CA GLY A 70 7.06 14.02 -3.98
C GLY A 70 6.49 13.81 -5.39
N LEU A 71 7.29 13.23 -6.27
CA LEU A 71 6.92 12.97 -7.67
C LEU A 71 5.65 12.12 -7.83
N LEU A 72 5.38 11.24 -6.87
CA LEU A 72 4.25 10.31 -6.84
C LEU A 72 3.25 10.61 -5.71
N SER A 73 3.25 11.83 -5.16
CA SER A 73 2.36 12.22 -4.05
C SER A 73 0.89 11.86 -4.29
N ARG A 74 0.40 12.06 -5.52
CA ARG A 74 -0.98 11.69 -5.93
C ARG A 74 -1.35 10.20 -5.72
N PHE A 75 -0.35 9.32 -5.64
CA PHE A 75 -0.56 7.89 -5.42
C PHE A 75 -0.55 7.51 -3.93
N ALA A 76 0.07 8.32 -3.08
CA ALA A 76 -0.02 8.14 -1.63
C ALA A 76 -1.46 8.26 -1.14
N ASP A 77 -2.18 9.27 -1.64
CA ASP A 77 -3.61 9.45 -1.33
C ASP A 77 -4.46 8.24 -1.77
N ARG A 78 -4.11 7.57 -2.87
CA ARG A 78 -4.81 6.38 -3.35
C ARG A 78 -4.61 5.18 -2.43
N GLU A 79 -3.40 4.96 -1.91
CA GLU A 79 -3.14 3.84 -0.97
C GLU A 79 -4.05 3.96 0.26
N ASP A 80 -4.15 5.17 0.81
CA ASP A 80 -4.98 5.44 1.99
C ASP A 80 -6.48 5.34 1.68
N ALA A 81 -6.91 5.80 0.50
CA ALA A 81 -8.28 5.64 0.04
C ALA A 81 -8.66 4.14 -0.10
N VAL A 82 -7.79 3.33 -0.70
CA VAL A 82 -8.02 1.88 -0.87
C VAL A 82 -8.04 1.16 0.48
N LYS A 83 -7.11 1.47 1.39
CA LYS A 83 -7.12 0.91 2.75
C LYS A 83 -8.39 1.25 3.51
N ASN A 84 -8.86 2.49 3.39
CA ASN A 84 -10.10 2.93 4.00
C ASN A 84 -11.31 2.18 3.43
N ALA A 85 -11.40 2.06 2.11
CA ALA A 85 -12.46 1.29 1.45
C ALA A 85 -12.44 -0.19 1.87
N ALA A 86 -11.27 -0.83 1.92
CA ALA A 86 -11.12 -2.22 2.35
C ALA A 86 -11.55 -2.42 3.81
N ARG A 87 -11.20 -1.49 4.70
CA ARG A 87 -11.63 -1.52 6.11
C ARG A 87 -13.15 -1.42 6.26
N ILE A 88 -13.79 -0.55 5.48
CA ILE A 88 -15.26 -0.40 5.47
C ILE A 88 -15.91 -1.69 4.94
N ALA A 89 -15.41 -2.21 3.80
CA ALA A 89 -15.94 -3.43 3.20
C ALA A 89 -15.86 -4.63 4.14
N ARG A 90 -14.73 -4.79 4.86
CA ARG A 90 -14.56 -5.84 5.87
C ARG A 90 -15.59 -5.70 6.99
N ARG A 91 -15.76 -4.50 7.54
CA ARG A 91 -16.74 -4.24 8.61
C ARG A 91 -18.16 -4.59 8.17
N SER A 92 -18.56 -4.16 6.97
CA SER A 92 -19.90 -4.48 6.46
C SER A 92 -20.11 -5.97 6.19
N ALA A 93 -19.06 -6.70 5.81
CA ALA A 93 -19.14 -8.15 5.65
C ALA A 93 -19.28 -8.87 7.00
N GLU A 94 -18.56 -8.42 8.03
CA GLU A 94 -18.66 -8.94 9.39
C GLU A 94 -20.05 -8.68 9.99
N GLU A 95 -20.61 -7.49 9.79
CA GLU A 95 -21.97 -7.14 10.24
C GLU A 95 -23.03 -8.03 9.58
N ARG A 96 -22.95 -8.25 8.26
CA ARG A 96 -23.86 -9.17 7.54
C ARG A 96 -23.73 -10.61 8.00
N ALA A 97 -22.51 -11.09 8.21
CA ALA A 97 -22.28 -12.45 8.71
C ALA A 97 -22.85 -12.65 10.12
N ALA A 98 -22.78 -11.63 10.97
CA ALA A 98 -23.38 -11.65 12.30
C ALA A 98 -24.92 -11.64 12.25
N GLU A 99 -25.52 -10.87 11.34
CA GLU A 99 -26.96 -10.85 11.10
C GLU A 99 -27.46 -12.22 10.57
N ASP A 100 -26.75 -12.82 9.62
CA ASP A 100 -27.07 -14.14 9.08
C ASP A 100 -26.95 -15.24 10.14
N ALA A 101 -25.92 -15.18 11.00
CA ALA A 101 -25.75 -16.11 12.11
C ALA A 101 -26.85 -15.97 13.17
N ALA A 102 -27.29 -14.73 13.46
CA ALA A 102 -28.41 -14.48 14.37
C ALA A 102 -29.74 -14.99 13.79
N ALA A 103 -29.98 -14.82 12.49
CA ALA A 103 -31.16 -15.34 11.81
C ALA A 103 -31.21 -16.89 11.83
N GLN A 104 -30.05 -17.55 11.64
CA GLN A 104 -29.94 -19.01 11.71
C GLN A 104 -30.16 -19.55 13.14
N ALA A 105 -29.68 -18.83 14.16
CA ALA A 105 -29.90 -19.20 15.56
C ALA A 105 -31.38 -19.04 15.98
N ALA A 106 -32.09 -18.05 15.44
CA ALA A 106 -33.52 -17.86 15.70
C ALA A 106 -34.40 -18.93 15.03
N GLY A 107 -34.05 -19.37 13.81
CA GLY A 107 -34.79 -20.41 13.09
C GLY A 107 -34.70 -21.81 13.72
N HIS A 108 -33.63 -22.13 14.45
CA HIS A 108 -33.47 -23.44 15.10
C HIS A 108 -34.22 -23.56 16.45
N ALA A 109 -34.73 -22.45 17.00
CA ALA A 109 -35.46 -22.44 18.26
C ALA A 109 -36.96 -22.77 18.12
N GLU A 110 -37.55 -22.65 16.92
CA GLU A 110 -38.98 -22.93 16.69
C GLU A 110 -39.31 -24.40 16.38
N GLU A 111 -38.35 -25.22 15.93
CA GLU A 111 -38.64 -26.61 15.49
C GLU A 111 -38.74 -27.63 16.65
N HIS A 112 -38.34 -27.27 17.87
CA HIS A 112 -38.31 -28.19 19.02
C HIS A 112 -39.52 -28.09 19.96
N ALA A 113 -40.57 -27.33 19.59
CA ALA A 113 -41.77 -27.10 20.39
C ALA A 113 -43.04 -27.84 19.91
N ALA A 114 -42.95 -28.69 18.87
CA ALA A 114 -44.05 -29.56 18.45
C ALA A 114 -43.89 -30.96 19.10
N GLY A 115 -44.38 -31.08 20.33
CA GLY A 115 -44.47 -32.36 21.03
C GLY A 115 -45.43 -33.34 20.32
N PRO A 116 -45.24 -34.67 20.44
CA PRO A 116 -46.14 -35.63 19.85
C PRO A 116 -47.38 -35.78 20.75
N GLU A 117 -48.54 -35.28 20.32
CA GLU A 117 -49.81 -35.75 20.86
C GLU A 117 -50.13 -37.10 20.21
N ALA A 118 -49.96 -38.16 21.01
CA ALA A 118 -50.53 -39.47 20.77
C ALA A 118 -51.56 -39.74 21.88
N VAL A 119 -52.82 -39.91 21.48
CA VAL A 119 -53.79 -40.97 21.82
C VAL A 119 -55.21 -40.49 21.50
#